data_AF-A0A2N1Y168-F1
#
_entry.id   AF-A0A2N1Y168-F1
#
_cell.length_a   1.000
_cell.length_b   1.000
_cell.length_c   1.000
_cell.angle_alpha   90.00
_cell.angle_beta   90.00
_cell.angle_gamma   90.00
#
_symmetry.space_group_name_H-M   'P 1'
#
loop_
_entity.id
_entity.type
_entity.pdbx_description
1 polymer ?
#
loop_
_entity_poly.entity_id
_entity_poly.type
_entity_poly.pdbx_seq_one_letter_code
_entity_poly.pdbx_strand_id
1 'polypeptide(L)'
;MTNNPWGERAEQAEKFRLALQPLAVRIRATLAGESGDADASEGLSSDELRQRHLLLWSSATLHLLDALQALNRDVWEADAPDAAAIHRAAGRVEGVVERWLRGFIEVRDAYPGPEAAPVRALLLALYRHSLGELCDWLEQLFDTLQHPLARVAPERLAGPDPVHVELECILNLTAPPELIQALLPTPQPDRGNSLWSLAAAFGIGWMLGDDD
;
A
#
# COMPACT_ATOMS: atom_id res chain seq x y z
N MET A 1 -31.51 25.40 4.02
CA MET A 1 -30.29 24.76 4.56
C MET A 1 -30.24 23.37 3.95
N THR A 2 -29.39 23.17 2.95
CA THR A 2 -29.22 21.91 2.24
C THR A 2 -28.62 20.89 3.21
N ASN A 3 -29.44 19.97 3.71
CA ASN A 3 -28.96 18.81 4.44
C ASN A 3 -28.05 18.03 3.50
N ASN A 4 -26.75 18.08 3.74
CA ASN A 4 -25.83 17.17 3.09
C ASN A 4 -26.27 15.75 3.48
N PRO A 5 -26.65 14.87 2.54
CA PRO A 5 -27.05 13.49 2.86
C PRO A 5 -25.92 12.71 3.56
N TRP A 6 -24.71 13.28 3.60
CA TRP A 6 -23.54 12.76 4.29
C TRP A 6 -23.24 13.42 5.65
N GLY A 7 -23.99 14.42 6.12
CA GLY A 7 -23.80 15.16 7.39
C GLY A 7 -22.61 14.78 8.28
N GLU A 8 -22.83 13.89 9.24
CA GLU A 8 -21.81 13.42 10.21
C GLU A 8 -20.73 12.54 9.56
N ARG A 9 -21.07 11.75 8.55
CA ARG A 9 -20.14 10.90 7.80
C ARG A 9 -19.17 11.71 6.94
N ALA A 10 -19.56 12.88 6.45
CA ALA A 10 -18.70 13.82 5.74
C ALA A 10 -17.65 14.45 6.67
N GLU A 11 -18.05 14.79 7.90
CA GLU A 11 -17.12 15.28 8.91
C GLU A 11 -16.11 14.18 9.32
N GLN A 12 -16.59 12.94 9.49
CA GLN A 12 -15.71 11.78 9.75
C GLN A 12 -14.76 11.51 8.58
N ALA A 13 -15.25 11.54 7.34
CA ALA A 13 -14.45 11.37 6.13
C ALA A 13 -13.37 12.44 5.99
N GLU A 14 -13.69 13.69 6.32
CA GLU A 14 -12.71 14.77 6.30
C GLU A 14 -11.65 14.61 7.39
N LYS A 15 -12.04 14.26 8.63
CA LYS A 15 -11.09 13.95 9.71
C LYS A 15 -10.16 12.80 9.33
N PHE A 16 -10.71 11.77 8.70
CA PHE A 16 -9.96 10.62 8.24
C PHE A 16 -8.96 10.99 7.12
N ARG A 17 -9.41 11.76 6.13
CA ARG A 17 -8.58 12.30 5.05
C ARG A 17 -7.42 13.13 5.62
N LEU A 18 -7.70 14.04 6.56
CA LEU A 18 -6.69 14.86 7.21
C LEU A 18 -5.68 14.02 8.02
N ALA A 19 -6.12 12.92 8.62
CA ALA A 19 -5.23 12.03 9.38
C ALA A 19 -4.25 11.25 8.48
N LEU A 20 -4.67 10.84 7.27
CA LEU A 20 -3.82 10.08 6.35
C LEU A 20 -3.11 10.93 5.28
N GLN A 21 -3.54 12.17 5.05
CA GLN A 21 -2.90 13.07 4.08
C GLN A 21 -1.38 13.23 4.30
N PRO A 22 -0.87 13.38 5.55
CA PRO A 22 0.57 13.46 5.79
C PRO A 22 1.34 12.22 5.30
N LEU A 23 0.72 11.04 5.36
CA LEU A 23 1.34 9.80 4.89
C LEU A 23 1.53 9.80 3.37
N ALA A 24 0.49 10.16 2.61
CA ALA A 24 0.58 10.27 1.15
C ALA A 24 1.66 11.29 0.72
N VAL A 25 1.72 12.44 1.39
CA VAL A 25 2.77 13.45 1.14
C VAL A 25 4.16 12.87 1.38
N ARG A 26 4.36 12.15 2.48
CA ARG A 26 5.65 11.56 2.84
C ARG A 26 6.09 10.46 1.88
N ILE A 27 5.15 9.63 1.41
CA ILE A 27 5.42 8.62 0.38
C ILE A 27 5.93 9.32 -0.88
N ARG A 28 5.22 10.33 -1.39
CA ARG A 28 5.64 11.07 -2.60
C ARG A 28 7.00 11.73 -2.44
N ALA A 29 7.24 12.43 -1.33
CA ALA A 29 8.52 13.07 -1.04
C ALA A 29 9.67 12.05 -1.02
N THR A 30 9.45 10.89 -0.38
CA THR A 30 10.44 9.81 -0.32
C THR A 30 10.73 9.23 -1.70
N LEU A 31 9.68 9.00 -2.52
CA LEU A 31 9.82 8.49 -3.89
C LEU A 31 10.50 9.50 -4.83
N ALA A 32 10.26 10.80 -4.64
CA ALA A 32 10.91 11.88 -5.37
C ALA A 32 12.39 12.06 -4.99
N GLY A 33 12.87 11.38 -3.94
CA GLY A 33 14.24 11.46 -3.47
C GLY A 33 14.50 12.61 -2.51
N GLU A 34 13.46 13.23 -1.92
CA GLU A 34 13.59 14.40 -1.03
C GLU A 34 14.00 14.05 0.42
N SER A 35 14.36 12.80 0.71
CA SER A 35 14.72 12.37 2.06
C SER A 35 16.21 12.05 2.21
N GLY A 36 16.92 12.96 2.90
CA GLY A 36 18.04 12.80 3.86
C GLY A 36 19.16 11.80 3.59
N ASP A 37 20.40 12.29 3.70
CA ASP A 37 21.64 11.52 3.80
C ASP A 37 21.51 10.42 4.86
N ALA A 38 21.40 9.16 4.42
CA ALA A 38 21.57 8.02 5.31
C ALA A 38 23.02 7.52 5.23
N ASP A 39 23.60 7.26 6.41
CA ASP A 39 24.90 6.61 6.52
C ASP A 39 24.87 5.25 5.81
N ALA A 40 25.85 5.06 4.92
CA ALA A 40 25.99 3.86 4.11
C ALA A 40 26.04 2.60 4.99
N SER A 41 25.10 1.67 4.77
CA SER A 41 25.20 0.34 5.38
C SER A 41 26.26 -0.48 4.63
N GLU A 42 27.41 -0.72 5.26
CA GLU A 42 28.45 -1.59 4.72
C GLU A 42 27.99 -3.07 4.60
N GLY A 43 28.35 -3.72 3.49
CA GLY A 43 28.81 -5.12 3.52
C GLY A 43 27.81 -6.28 3.36
N LEU A 44 26.52 -6.06 3.09
CA LEU A 44 25.59 -7.19 2.90
C LEU A 44 25.85 -7.93 1.57
N SER A 45 25.87 -9.26 1.63
CA SER A 45 25.86 -10.08 0.42
C SER A 45 24.54 -9.95 -0.34
N SER A 46 24.54 -10.32 -1.62
CA SER A 46 23.35 -10.29 -2.49
C SER A 46 22.18 -11.10 -1.91
N ASP A 47 22.48 -12.26 -1.32
CA ASP A 47 21.48 -13.14 -0.71
C ASP A 47 20.91 -12.59 0.58
N GLU A 48 21.76 -12.03 1.46
CA GLU A 48 21.32 -11.41 2.72
C GLU A 48 20.44 -10.18 2.47
N LEU A 49 20.87 -9.31 1.53
CA LEU A 49 20.10 -8.13 1.13
C LEU A 49 18.73 -8.54 0.59
N ARG A 50 18.70 -9.51 -0.33
CA ARG A 50 17.44 -10.03 -0.90
C ARG A 50 16.53 -10.61 0.19
N GLN A 51 17.04 -11.54 1.00
CA GLN A 51 16.23 -12.25 1.99
C GLN A 51 15.65 -11.30 3.03
N ARG A 52 16.48 -10.39 3.55
CA ARG A 52 16.05 -9.38 4.53
C ARG A 52 14.91 -8.52 3.99
N HIS A 53 15.07 -7.95 2.80
CA HIS A 53 14.10 -6.99 2.29
C HIS A 53 12.83 -7.65 1.74
N LEU A 54 12.90 -8.86 1.19
CA LEU A 54 11.70 -9.60 0.81
C LEU A 54 10.86 -10.02 2.03
N LEU A 55 11.50 -10.45 3.11
CA LEU A 55 10.80 -10.76 4.37
C LEU A 55 10.19 -9.51 5.01
N LEU A 56 10.93 -8.40 5.00
CA LEU A 56 10.42 -7.12 5.50
C LEU A 56 9.21 -6.68 4.68
N TRP A 57 9.31 -6.73 3.34
CA TRP A 57 8.23 -6.34 2.44
C TRP A 57 6.99 -7.18 2.69
N SER A 58 7.11 -8.52 2.68
CA SER A 58 5.96 -9.43 2.85
C SER A 58 5.30 -9.30 4.22
N SER A 59 6.09 -9.21 5.30
CA SER A 59 5.56 -8.99 6.64
C SER A 59 4.83 -7.65 6.76
N ALA A 60 5.37 -6.59 6.16
CA ALA A 60 4.71 -5.29 6.16
C ALA A 60 3.44 -5.28 5.30
N THR A 61 3.38 -6.02 4.18
CA THR A 61 2.15 -6.21 3.39
C THR A 61 1.04 -6.86 4.21
N LEU A 62 1.34 -7.94 4.94
CA LEU A 62 0.35 -8.61 5.80
C LEU A 62 -0.14 -7.69 6.92
N HIS A 63 0.78 -6.98 7.58
CA HIS A 63 0.39 -6.02 8.61
C HIS A 63 -0.38 -4.82 8.04
N LEU A 64 -0.18 -4.47 6.77
CA LEU A 64 -0.95 -3.41 6.13
C LEU A 64 -2.39 -3.86 5.93
N LEU A 65 -2.60 -5.09 5.45
CA LEU A 65 -3.92 -5.70 5.35
C LEU A 65 -4.64 -5.68 6.71
N ASP A 66 -3.98 -6.14 7.77
CA ASP A 66 -4.54 -6.12 9.13
C ASP A 66 -4.88 -4.70 9.60
N ALA A 67 -4.01 -3.73 9.31
CA ALA A 67 -4.22 -2.34 9.67
C ALA A 67 -5.41 -1.71 8.92
N LEU A 68 -5.57 -2.03 7.63
CA LEU A 68 -6.69 -1.58 6.79
C LEU A 68 -8.01 -2.22 7.22
N GLN A 69 -8.02 -3.51 7.54
CA GLN A 69 -9.21 -4.19 8.07
C GLN A 69 -9.60 -3.62 9.44
N ALA A 70 -8.63 -3.40 10.33
CA ALA A 70 -8.89 -2.77 11.62
C ALA A 70 -9.38 -1.33 11.46
N LEU A 71 -8.90 -0.60 10.45
CA LEU A 71 -9.40 0.73 10.12
C LEU A 71 -10.85 0.69 9.65
N ASN A 72 -11.21 -0.25 8.76
CA ASN A 72 -12.59 -0.41 8.30
C ASN A 72 -13.54 -0.66 9.47
N ARG A 73 -13.19 -1.61 10.33
CA ARG A 73 -13.98 -1.95 11.52
C ARG A 73 -14.09 -0.79 12.52
N ASP A 74 -12.95 -0.19 12.88
CA ASP A 74 -12.88 0.76 13.99
C ASP A 74 -13.37 2.17 13.60
N VAL A 75 -13.43 2.50 12.31
CA VAL A 75 -13.83 3.82 11.80
C VAL A 75 -15.10 3.76 10.95
N TRP A 76 -15.18 2.86 9.97
CA TRP A 76 -16.29 2.88 9.02
C TRP A 76 -17.50 2.09 9.50
N GLU A 77 -17.27 0.90 10.08
CA GLU A 77 -18.34 0.06 10.64
C GLU A 77 -18.79 0.53 12.04
N ALA A 78 -17.99 1.35 12.72
CA ALA A 78 -18.36 1.91 14.02
C ALA A 78 -19.52 2.92 13.91
N ASP A 79 -20.49 2.84 14.82
CA ASP A 79 -21.67 3.72 14.84
C ASP A 79 -21.30 5.20 15.02
N ALA A 80 -20.26 5.50 15.82
CA ALA A 80 -19.79 6.85 16.09
C ALA A 80 -18.30 6.84 16.53
N PRO A 81 -17.35 6.65 15.61
CA PRO A 81 -15.94 6.70 15.95
C PRO A 81 -15.55 8.09 16.49
N ASP A 82 -14.90 8.11 17.65
CA ASP A 82 -14.33 9.35 18.15
C ASP A 82 -13.05 9.74 17.38
N ALA A 83 -12.63 11.00 17.50
CA ALA A 83 -11.43 11.48 16.83
C ALA A 83 -10.17 10.66 17.20
N ALA A 84 -10.10 10.15 18.43
CA ALA A 84 -8.97 9.36 18.89
C ALA A 84 -8.91 7.99 18.21
N ALA A 85 -10.05 7.35 17.94
CA ALA A 85 -10.16 6.11 17.18
C ALA A 85 -9.68 6.29 15.75
N ILE A 86 -10.11 7.37 15.09
CA ILE A 86 -9.66 7.74 13.74
C ILE A 86 -8.13 7.92 13.71
N HIS A 87 -7.58 8.69 14.65
CA HIS A 87 -6.13 8.92 14.72
C HIS A 87 -5.34 7.64 15.04
N ARG A 88 -5.85 6.78 15.93
CA ARG A 88 -5.22 5.47 16.21
C ARG A 88 -5.23 4.57 14.98
N ALA A 89 -6.35 4.50 14.26
CA ALA A 89 -6.46 3.71 13.04
C ALA A 89 -5.51 4.20 11.96
N ALA A 90 -5.49 5.52 11.70
CA ALA A 90 -4.55 6.15 10.78
C ALA A 90 -3.09 5.91 11.19
N GLY A 91 -2.77 6.06 12.48
CA GLY A 91 -1.43 5.82 13.01
C GLY A 91 -0.95 4.37 12.88
N ARG A 92 -1.85 3.37 12.94
CA ARG A 92 -1.50 1.97 12.65
C ARG A 92 -1.09 1.80 11.19
N VAL A 93 -1.85 2.37 10.25
CA VAL A 93 -1.52 2.34 8.82
C VAL A 93 -0.19 3.05 8.58
N GLU A 94 -0.01 4.26 9.11
CA GLU A 94 1.24 5.01 9.02
C GLU A 94 2.42 4.19 9.56
N GLY A 95 2.29 3.61 10.76
CA GLY A 95 3.36 2.81 11.37
C GLY A 95 3.76 1.58 10.54
N VAL A 96 2.83 0.98 9.78
CA VAL A 96 3.16 -0.09 8.85
C VAL A 96 3.91 0.44 7.63
N VAL A 97 3.41 1.51 7.03
CA VAL A 97 3.97 2.11 5.81
C VAL A 97 5.35 2.72 6.06
N GLU A 98 5.58 3.26 7.25
CA GLU A 98 6.90 3.71 7.71
C GLU A 98 7.97 2.60 7.64
N ARG A 99 7.58 1.33 7.81
CA ARG A 99 8.51 0.20 7.64
C ARG A 99 8.88 0.00 6.18
N TRP A 100 7.93 0.17 5.25
CA TRP A 100 8.24 0.15 3.81
C TRP A 100 9.12 1.33 3.40
N LEU A 101 8.81 2.55 3.86
CA LEU A 101 9.60 3.75 3.59
C LEU A 101 11.04 3.59 4.08
N ARG A 102 11.22 3.09 5.30
CA ARG A 102 12.55 2.79 5.85
C ARG A 102 13.28 1.72 5.03
N GLY A 103 12.60 0.63 4.68
CA GLY A 103 13.19 -0.42 3.84
C GLY A 103 13.62 0.10 2.47
N PHE A 104 12.82 0.97 1.85
CA PHE A 104 13.16 1.64 0.60
C PHE A 104 14.41 2.53 0.74
N ILE A 105 14.45 3.36 1.77
CA ILE A 105 15.60 4.25 2.08
C ILE A 105 16.85 3.41 2.33
N GLU A 106 16.76 2.35 3.14
CA GLU A 106 17.87 1.41 3.39
C GLU A 106 18.42 0.82 2.08
N VAL A 107 17.56 0.33 1.18
CA VAL A 107 18.00 -0.21 -0.12
C VAL A 107 18.57 0.88 -1.03
N ARG A 108 17.96 2.07 -1.04
CA ARG A 108 18.40 3.22 -1.83
C ARG A 108 19.79 3.67 -1.43
N ASP A 109 20.06 3.72 -0.14
CA ASP A 109 21.31 4.29 0.38
C ASP A 109 22.38 3.22 0.62
N ALA A 110 22.03 1.94 0.46
CA ALA A 110 23.00 0.86 0.39
C ALA A 110 23.97 1.04 -0.80
N TYR A 111 25.27 0.86 -0.52
CA TYR A 111 26.34 0.76 -1.52
C TYR A 111 26.76 -0.70 -1.69
N PRO A 112 25.99 -1.51 -2.45
CA PRO A 112 26.34 -2.90 -2.68
C PRO A 112 27.62 -3.02 -3.51
N GLY A 113 28.39 -4.07 -3.26
CA GLY A 113 29.40 -4.54 -4.22
C GLY A 113 28.76 -4.86 -5.58
N PRO A 114 29.57 -5.01 -6.65
CA PRO A 114 29.07 -5.20 -8.01
C PRO A 114 28.11 -6.40 -8.17
N GLU A 115 28.27 -7.45 -7.36
CA GLU A 115 27.40 -8.64 -7.37
C GLU A 115 26.01 -8.41 -6.76
N ALA A 116 25.86 -7.42 -5.87
CA ALA A 116 24.60 -7.09 -5.21
C ALA A 116 23.86 -5.89 -5.87
N ALA A 117 24.49 -5.23 -6.85
CA ALA A 117 23.87 -4.12 -7.59
C ALA A 117 22.57 -4.52 -8.34
N PRO A 118 22.47 -5.69 -9.01
CA PRO A 118 21.22 -6.11 -9.64
C PRO A 118 20.10 -6.38 -8.63
N VAL A 119 20.41 -6.99 -7.49
CA VAL A 119 19.44 -7.25 -6.42
C VAL A 119 18.93 -5.95 -5.82
N ARG A 120 19.82 -4.97 -5.58
CA ARG A 120 19.41 -3.63 -5.14
C ARG A 120 18.46 -2.98 -6.15
N ALA A 121 18.75 -3.05 -7.44
CA ALA A 121 17.87 -2.48 -8.48
C ALA A 121 16.47 -3.11 -8.46
N LEU A 122 16.38 -4.43 -8.31
CA LEU A 122 15.10 -5.14 -8.19
C LEU A 122 14.33 -4.75 -6.92
N LEU A 123 15.01 -4.65 -5.78
CA LEU A 123 14.38 -4.25 -4.52
C LEU A 123 13.89 -2.79 -4.58
N LEU A 124 14.65 -1.89 -5.23
CA LEU A 124 14.21 -0.52 -5.48
C LEU A 124 12.95 -0.47 -6.35
N ALA A 125 12.90 -1.27 -7.42
CA ALA A 125 11.71 -1.38 -8.27
C ALA A 125 10.49 -1.87 -7.47
N LEU A 126 10.67 -2.91 -6.63
CA LEU A 126 9.63 -3.43 -5.74
C LEU A 126 9.07 -2.36 -4.79
N TYR A 127 9.94 -1.70 -4.04
CA TYR A 127 9.49 -0.67 -3.10
C TYR A 127 8.83 0.51 -3.80
N ARG A 128 9.40 1.00 -4.92
CA ARG A 128 8.81 2.12 -5.67
C ARG A 128 7.43 1.77 -6.18
N HIS A 129 7.27 0.58 -6.73
CA HIS A 129 6.01 0.11 -7.25
C HIS A 129 4.95 -0.01 -6.15
N SER A 130 5.24 -0.72 -5.06
CA SER A 130 4.27 -0.89 -3.96
C SER A 130 3.92 0.42 -3.25
N LEU A 131 4.89 1.31 -3.05
CA LEU A 131 4.64 2.63 -2.47
C LEU A 131 3.85 3.54 -3.44
N GLY A 132 4.09 3.41 -4.74
CA GLY A 132 3.31 4.08 -5.79
C GLY A 132 1.85 3.63 -5.78
N GLU A 133 1.60 2.32 -5.86
CA GLU A 133 0.24 1.74 -5.79
C GLU A 133 -0.50 2.15 -4.52
N LEU A 134 0.19 2.18 -3.38
CA LEU A 134 -0.40 2.65 -2.12
C LEU A 134 -0.74 4.15 -2.18
N CYS A 135 0.13 4.98 -2.77
CA CYS A 135 -0.11 6.41 -2.90
C CYS A 135 -1.31 6.69 -3.80
N ASP A 136 -1.37 6.02 -4.95
CA ASP A 136 -2.48 6.13 -5.90
C ASP A 136 -3.81 5.68 -5.27
N TRP A 137 -3.77 4.58 -4.50
CA TRP A 137 -4.94 4.13 -3.75
C TRP A 137 -5.37 5.13 -2.67
N LEU A 138 -4.43 5.73 -1.92
CA LEU A 138 -4.76 6.78 -0.94
C LEU A 138 -5.42 7.98 -1.61
N GLU A 139 -4.94 8.39 -2.78
CA GLU A 139 -5.55 9.46 -3.58
C GLU A 139 -6.98 9.11 -4.02
N GLN A 140 -7.18 7.89 -4.54
CA GLN A 140 -8.49 7.39 -4.93
C GLN A 140 -9.45 7.34 -3.73
N LEU A 141 -8.95 6.91 -2.57
CA LEU A 141 -9.74 6.90 -1.33
C LEU A 141 -10.14 8.32 -0.93
N PHE A 142 -9.21 9.27 -0.95
CA PHE A 142 -9.52 10.67 -0.60
C PHE A 142 -10.52 11.30 -1.57
N ASP A 143 -10.36 11.07 -2.86
CA ASP A 143 -11.32 11.52 -3.89
C ASP A 143 -12.70 10.91 -3.67
N THR A 144 -12.77 9.60 -3.41
CA THR A 144 -14.01 8.89 -3.10
C THR A 144 -14.71 9.44 -1.86
N LEU A 145 -13.94 9.78 -0.82
CA LEU A 145 -14.46 10.35 0.43
C LEU A 145 -14.93 11.80 0.26
N GLN A 146 -14.29 12.60 -0.60
CA GLN A 146 -14.69 13.97 -0.89
C GLN A 146 -15.90 14.05 -1.83
N HIS A 147 -16.01 13.10 -2.76
CA HIS A 147 -17.01 13.08 -3.81
C HIS A 147 -17.76 11.74 -3.89
N PRO A 148 -18.39 11.26 -2.80
CA PRO A 148 -18.97 9.92 -2.74
C PRO A 148 -20.09 9.72 -3.76
N LEU A 149 -20.90 10.76 -4.01
CA LEU A 149 -21.99 10.71 -5.00
C LEU A 149 -21.48 10.71 -6.45
N ALA A 150 -20.27 11.22 -6.72
CA ALA A 150 -19.67 11.17 -8.06
C ALA A 150 -19.32 9.73 -8.49
N ARG A 151 -19.23 8.81 -7.51
CA ARG A 151 -18.99 7.37 -7.74
C ARG A 151 -20.28 6.56 -7.90
N VAL A 152 -21.44 7.18 -7.71
CA VAL A 152 -22.74 6.51 -7.83
C VAL A 152 -23.33 6.80 -9.21
N ALA A 153 -23.76 5.74 -9.91
CA ALA A 153 -24.45 5.90 -11.18
C ALA A 153 -25.69 6.82 -11.02
N PRO A 154 -25.90 7.83 -11.88
CA PRO A 154 -27.00 8.80 -11.75
C PRO A 154 -28.38 8.15 -11.62
N GLU A 155 -28.56 6.99 -12.25
CA GLU A 155 -29.79 6.19 -12.23
C GLU A 155 -30.11 5.64 -10.84
N ARG A 156 -29.09 5.32 -10.04
CA ARG A 156 -29.28 4.85 -8.65
C ARG A 156 -29.74 5.97 -7.72
N LEU A 157 -29.48 7.24 -8.08
CA LEU A 157 -29.87 8.42 -7.29
C LEU A 157 -31.28 8.95 -7.64
N ALA A 158 -31.90 8.44 -8.71
CA ALA A 158 -33.19 8.93 -9.22
C ALA A 158 -34.43 8.26 -8.58
N GLY A 159 -34.22 7.34 -7.63
CA GLY A 159 -35.30 6.63 -6.94
C GLY A 159 -35.96 7.43 -5.81
N PRO A 160 -37.21 7.10 -5.45
CA PRO A 160 -37.93 7.77 -4.35
C PRO A 160 -37.46 7.35 -2.95
N ASP A 161 -36.66 6.29 -2.83
CA ASP A 161 -36.21 5.70 -1.57
C ASP A 161 -34.78 6.13 -1.19
N PRO A 162 -34.43 6.16 0.11
CA PRO A 162 -33.07 6.41 0.56
C PRO A 162 -32.11 5.35 0.01
N VAL A 163 -31.19 5.79 -0.85
CA VAL A 163 -30.19 4.93 -1.50
C VAL A 163 -29.09 4.60 -0.50
N HIS A 164 -28.96 3.33 -0.15
CA HIS A 164 -27.76 2.84 0.52
C HIS A 164 -26.64 2.73 -0.52
N VAL A 165 -25.55 3.47 -0.30
CA VAL A 165 -24.39 3.48 -1.18
C VAL A 165 -23.24 2.83 -0.43
N GLU A 166 -22.82 1.65 -0.91
CA GLU A 166 -21.56 1.04 -0.53
C GLU A 166 -20.45 1.66 -1.40
N LEU A 167 -19.41 2.17 -0.74
CA LEU A 167 -18.23 2.72 -1.40
C LEU A 167 -17.11 1.69 -1.32
N GLU A 168 -16.71 1.16 -2.47
CA GLU A 168 -15.62 0.21 -2.58
C GLU A 168 -14.32 0.91 -3.01
N CYS A 169 -13.23 0.66 -2.30
CA CYS A 169 -11.89 1.15 -2.66
C CYS A 169 -10.87 0.02 -2.54
N ILE A 170 -10.50 -0.57 -3.68
CA ILE A 170 -9.65 -1.76 -3.73
C ILE A 170 -8.18 -1.33 -3.83
N LEU A 171 -7.34 -1.79 -2.90
CA LEU A 171 -5.89 -1.70 -3.01
C LEU A 171 -5.35 -2.95 -3.71
N ASN A 172 -4.90 -2.80 -4.95
CA ASN A 172 -4.24 -3.86 -5.69
C ASN A 172 -2.72 -3.69 -5.57
N LEU A 173 -2.05 -4.64 -4.92
CA LEU A 173 -0.59 -4.70 -4.86
C LEU A 173 -0.08 -5.71 -5.87
N THR A 174 0.57 -5.22 -6.92
CA THR A 174 1.10 -6.08 -7.99
C THR A 174 2.62 -6.17 -7.92
N ALA A 175 3.18 -7.21 -8.53
CA ALA A 175 4.63 -7.32 -8.68
C ALA A 175 5.11 -6.31 -9.73
N PRO A 176 6.23 -5.59 -9.51
CA PRO A 176 6.76 -4.72 -10.54
C PRO A 176 7.18 -5.55 -11.77
N PRO A 177 7.07 -5.00 -12.99
CA PRO A 177 7.45 -5.69 -14.22
C PRO A 177 8.87 -6.28 -14.20
N GLU A 178 9.81 -5.58 -13.56
CA GLU A 178 11.21 -6.00 -13.42
C GLU A 178 11.36 -7.27 -12.58
N LEU A 179 10.52 -7.42 -11.54
CA LEU A 179 10.50 -8.62 -10.72
C LEU A 179 9.84 -9.77 -11.48
N ILE A 180 8.75 -9.51 -12.22
CA ILE A 180 8.12 -10.50 -13.10
C ILE A 180 9.13 -11.02 -14.13
N GLN A 181 9.90 -10.12 -14.76
CA GLN A 181 10.94 -10.50 -15.72
C GLN A 181 12.08 -11.31 -15.08
N ALA A 182 12.48 -10.98 -13.85
CA ALA A 182 13.47 -11.76 -13.10
C ALA A 182 12.95 -13.14 -12.65
N LEU A 183 11.63 -13.32 -12.57
CA LEU A 183 10.95 -14.57 -12.21
C LEU A 183 10.65 -15.47 -13.41
N LEU A 184 10.66 -14.94 -14.63
CA LEU A 184 10.44 -15.76 -15.83
C LEU A 184 11.54 -16.83 -15.92
N PRO A 185 11.17 -18.11 -16.13
CA PRO A 185 12.16 -19.18 -16.16
C PRO A 185 13.09 -18.98 -17.37
N THR A 186 14.32 -18.55 -17.11
CA THR A 186 15.42 -18.82 -18.03
C THR A 186 15.65 -20.33 -18.06
N PRO A 187 15.68 -20.98 -19.23
CA PRO A 187 15.91 -22.42 -19.30
C PRO A 187 17.36 -22.72 -18.90
N GLN A 188 17.59 -23.08 -17.65
CA GLN A 188 18.83 -23.73 -17.21
C GLN A 188 18.55 -24.75 -16.09
N PRO A 189 19.29 -25.88 -16.09
CA PRO A 189 18.96 -27.04 -15.28
C PRO A 189 19.46 -26.88 -13.84
N ASP A 190 18.56 -27.19 -12.93
CA ASP A 190 18.78 -27.77 -11.61
C ASP A 190 19.81 -27.11 -10.67
N ARG A 191 19.31 -26.31 -9.72
CA ARG A 191 19.87 -26.17 -8.35
C ARG A 191 18.90 -25.43 -7.43
N GLY A 192 18.35 -26.18 -6.47
CA GLY A 192 18.11 -25.84 -5.06
C GLY A 192 17.40 -24.52 -4.70
N ASN A 193 16.19 -24.64 -4.16
CA ASN A 193 15.51 -23.73 -3.24
C ASN A 193 15.63 -22.22 -3.55
N SER A 194 15.00 -21.78 -4.63
CA SER A 194 14.85 -20.34 -4.91
C SER A 194 13.63 -19.79 -4.17
N LEU A 195 13.85 -18.92 -3.18
CA LEU A 195 12.81 -18.16 -2.45
C LEU A 195 11.97 -17.25 -3.38
N TRP A 196 12.40 -17.06 -4.62
CA TRP A 196 11.63 -16.40 -5.67
C TRP A 196 10.35 -17.17 -6.05
N SER A 197 10.29 -18.47 -5.79
CA SER A 197 9.05 -19.26 -5.91
C SER A 197 7.96 -18.81 -4.93
N LEU A 198 8.30 -18.20 -3.78
CA LEU A 198 7.31 -17.59 -2.90
C LEU A 198 6.82 -16.24 -3.43
N ALA A 199 7.68 -15.40 -4.00
CA ALA A 199 7.24 -14.16 -4.67
C ALA A 199 6.30 -14.47 -5.85
N ALA A 200 6.56 -15.55 -6.59
CA ALA A 200 5.65 -16.08 -7.61
C ALA A 200 4.34 -16.66 -7.01
N ALA A 201 4.38 -17.29 -5.84
CA ALA A 201 3.19 -17.78 -5.15
C ALA A 201 2.30 -16.63 -4.60
N PHE A 202 2.89 -15.50 -4.21
CA PHE A 202 2.14 -14.31 -3.79
C PHE A 202 1.67 -13.44 -4.98
N GLY A 203 2.34 -13.51 -6.14
CA GLY A 203 1.91 -12.88 -7.39
C GLY A 203 0.76 -13.58 -8.13
N ILE A 204 0.29 -14.74 -7.66
CA ILE A 204 -0.84 -15.50 -8.22
C ILE A 204 -2.06 -15.49 -7.27
N GLY A 205 -1.93 -14.96 -6.04
CA GLY A 205 -2.90 -15.11 -4.96
C GLY A 205 -3.96 -14.01 -4.78
N TRP A 206 -4.23 -13.18 -5.79
CA TRP A 206 -5.37 -12.23 -5.78
C TRP A 206 -6.28 -12.38 -7.02
N MET A 207 -6.27 -13.56 -7.63
CA MET A 207 -7.33 -14.02 -8.53
C MET A 207 -8.19 -15.03 -7.75
N LEU A 208 -8.93 -14.54 -6.77
CA LEU A 208 -10.01 -15.26 -6.10
C LEU A 208 -11.10 -14.25 -5.77
N GLY A 209 -11.72 -13.82 -6.86
CA GLY A 209 -13.07 -13.32 -6.95
C GLY A 209 -13.65 -13.87 -8.24
N ASP A 210 -13.73 -15.21 -8.33
CA ASP A 210 -14.56 -15.88 -9.33
C ASP A 210 -16.00 -15.91 -8.79
N ASP A 211 -16.91 -15.52 -9.68
CA ASP A 211 -18.30 -15.94 -9.84
C ASP A 211 -19.30 -15.73 -8.67
N ASP A 212 -20.10 -14.66 -8.80
CA ASP A 212 -21.56 -14.75 -9.00
C ASP A 212 -22.12 -13.45 -9.63
#